data_AF-A0A954PAY9-F1
#
_entry.id   AF-A0A954PAY9-F1
#
_cell.length_a   1.000
_cell.length_b   1.000
_cell.length_c   1.000
_cell.angle_alpha   90.00
_cell.angle_beta   90.00
_cell.angle_gamma   90.00
#
_symmetry.space_group_name_H-M   'P 1'
#
loop_
_entity.id
_entity.type
_entity.pdbx_description
1 polymer ?
#
loop_
_entity_poly.entity_id
_entity_poly.type
_entity_poly.pdbx_seq_one_letter_code
_entity_poly.pdbx_strand_id
1 'polypeptide(L)'
;MQLHELTLGWRLLFAAAWTIGAGVTGAGMWMFGILMFTFSMDGASPNNVPNWLEPYMLLGWPLVIAATVLAPAVMLLYGAPLGRTLATFAGLAATSVCWILAGWLVLVIRH
;
A
#
# COMPACT_ATOMS: atom_id res chain seq x y z
N MET A 1 -9.56 19.42 15.33
CA MET A 1 -8.20 19.92 15.66
C MET A 1 -7.44 20.10 14.35
N GLN A 2 -6.98 21.32 14.06
CA GLN A 2 -6.29 21.59 12.80
C GLN A 2 -4.77 21.38 13.01
N LEU A 3 -4.17 20.44 12.27
CA LEU A 3 -2.76 20.03 12.45
C LEU A 3 -1.75 21.17 12.24
N HIS A 4 -2.14 22.26 11.56
CA HIS A 4 -1.27 23.42 11.38
C HIS A 4 -1.10 24.26 12.65
N GLU A 5 -1.97 24.10 13.66
CA GLU A 5 -1.85 24.77 14.96
C GLU A 5 -0.76 24.14 15.84
N LEU A 6 -0.29 22.94 15.48
CA LEU A 6 0.79 22.26 16.17
C LEU A 6 2.15 22.79 15.73
N THR A 7 3.08 22.88 16.68
CA THR A 7 4.48 23.22 16.38
C THR A 7 5.09 22.19 15.42
N LEU A 8 6.12 22.62 14.68
CA LEU A 8 6.82 21.76 13.72
C LEU A 8 7.29 20.44 14.33
N GLY A 9 7.75 20.48 15.59
CA GLY A 9 8.19 19.29 16.33
C GLY A 9 7.09 18.24 16.51
N TRP A 10 5.86 18.65 16.85
CA TRP A 10 4.72 17.74 16.96
C TRP A 10 4.30 17.17 15.60
N ARG A 11 4.34 17.97 14.54
CA ARG A 11 4.02 17.51 13.17
C ARG A 11 5.04 16.47 12.68
N LEU A 12 6.32 16.68 12.98
CA LEU A 12 7.38 15.69 12.73
C LEU A 12 7.15 14.40 13.53
N LEU A 13 6.79 14.50 14.80
CA LEU A 13 6.48 13.34 15.65
C LEU A 13 5.31 12.53 15.07
N PHE A 14 4.22 13.19 14.68
CA PHE A 14 3.07 12.53 14.07
C PHE A 14 3.40 11.90 12.72
N ALA A 15 4.16 12.60 11.86
CA ALA A 15 4.59 12.05 10.58
C ALA A 15 5.53 10.83 10.76
N ALA A 16 6.44 10.87 11.75
CA ALA A 16 7.31 9.75 12.07
C ALA A 16 6.52 8.55 12.60
N ALA A 17 5.62 8.77 13.57
CA ALA A 17 4.75 7.74 14.12
C ALA A 17 3.88 7.11 13.01
N TRP A 18 3.36 7.92 12.10
CA TRP A 18 2.62 7.46 10.93
C TRP A 18 3.46 6.59 10.01
N THR A 19 4.66 7.07 9.64
CA THR A 19 5.56 6.36 8.73
C THR A 19 5.91 4.98 9.29
N ILE A 20 6.16 4.87 10.60
CA ILE A 20 6.45 3.60 11.25
C ILE A 20 5.20 2.69 11.24
N GLY A 21 4.05 3.19 11.71
CA GLY A 21 2.82 2.39 11.79
C GLY A 21 2.35 1.91 10.41
N ALA A 22 2.18 2.84 9.47
CA ALA A 22 1.76 2.52 8.11
C ALA A 22 2.81 1.74 7.34
N GLY A 23 4.11 1.96 7.60
CA GLY A 23 5.20 1.21 7.00
C GLY A 23 5.18 -0.27 7.39
N VAL A 24 4.97 -0.58 8.67
CA VAL A 24 4.81 -1.96 9.16
C VAL A 24 3.58 -2.61 8.55
N THR A 25 2.44 -1.90 8.50
CA THR A 25 1.23 -2.41 7.84
C THR A 25 1.45 -2.66 6.35
N GLY A 26 2.10 -1.73 5.64
CA GLY A 26 2.41 -1.84 4.21
C GLY A 26 3.33 -3.02 3.91
N ALA A 27 4.37 -3.23 4.72
CA ALA A 27 5.25 -4.40 4.61
C ALA A 27 4.48 -5.71 4.84
N GLY A 28 3.59 -5.76 5.83
CA GLY A 28 2.71 -6.90 6.07
C GLY A 28 1.79 -7.20 4.89
N MET A 29 1.18 -6.16 4.29
CA MET A 29 0.34 -6.30 3.09
C MET A 29 1.14 -6.80 1.88
N TRP A 30 2.38 -6.35 1.71
CA TRP A 30 3.25 -6.80 0.64
C TRP A 30 3.60 -8.29 0.79
N MET A 31 4.00 -8.72 1.99
CA MET A 31 4.28 -10.14 2.27
C MET A 31 3.03 -11.01 2.09
N PHE A 32 1.86 -10.54 2.55
CA PHE A 32 0.59 -11.24 2.33
C PHE A 32 0.25 -11.38 0.84
N GLY A 33 0.44 -10.30 0.06
CA GLY A 33 0.23 -10.32 -1.38
C GLY A 33 1.12 -11.35 -2.07
N ILE A 34 2.40 -11.40 -1.73
CA ILE A 34 3.32 -12.43 -2.26
C ILE A 34 2.85 -13.83 -1.90
N LEU A 35 2.52 -14.09 -0.63
CA LEU A 35 2.06 -15.40 -0.17
C LEU A 35 0.81 -15.88 -0.93
N MET A 36 -0.18 -15.00 -1.13
CA MET A 36 -1.40 -15.33 -1.88
C MET A 36 -1.07 -15.72 -3.33
N PHE A 37 -0.09 -15.07 -3.95
CA PHE A 37 0.35 -15.39 -5.30
C PHE A 37 1.15 -16.68 -5.34
N THR A 38 2.05 -16.91 -4.38
CA THR A 38 2.78 -18.19 -4.27
C THR A 38 1.82 -19.36 -4.12
N PHE A 39 0.83 -19.29 -3.23
CA PHE A 39 -0.16 -20.36 -3.07
C PHE A 39 -1.02 -20.56 -4.32
N SER A 40 -1.30 -19.49 -5.06
CA SER A 40 -2.04 -19.57 -6.32
C SER A 40 -1.18 -20.14 -7.46
N MET A 41 0.14 -19.96 -7.39
CA MET A 41 1.11 -20.52 -8.34
C MET A 41 1.53 -21.96 -8.02
N ASP A 42 1.44 -22.43 -6.76
CA ASP A 42 1.75 -23.83 -6.40
C ASP A 42 0.80 -24.85 -7.08
N GLY A 43 -0.37 -24.40 -7.55
CA GLY A 43 -1.28 -25.19 -8.41
C GLY A 43 -1.13 -24.94 -9.91
N ALA A 44 -0.24 -24.01 -10.31
CA ALA A 44 -0.15 -23.49 -11.66
C ALA A 44 0.95 -24.17 -12.47
N SER A 45 0.65 -24.59 -13.71
CA SER A 45 1.71 -24.91 -14.67
C SER A 45 2.56 -23.65 -14.95
N PRO A 46 3.90 -23.71 -14.87
CA PRO A 46 4.79 -22.55 -15.09
C PRO A 46 4.57 -21.82 -16.42
N ASN A 47 3.99 -22.51 -17.41
CA ASN A 47 3.69 -21.94 -18.74
C ASN A 47 2.40 -21.08 -18.77
N ASN A 48 1.60 -21.05 -17.69
CA ASN A 48 0.31 -20.35 -17.65
C ASN A 48 0.36 -19.01 -16.89
N VAL A 49 1.49 -18.65 -16.30
CA VAL A 49 1.65 -17.35 -15.60
C VAL A 49 1.79 -16.24 -16.65
N PRO A 50 0.93 -15.21 -16.67
CA PRO A 50 1.02 -14.14 -17.66
C PRO A 50 2.28 -13.28 -17.44
N ASN A 51 3.11 -13.10 -18.47
CA ASN A 51 4.35 -12.30 -18.40
C ASN A 51 4.14 -10.82 -17.96
N TRP A 52 2.92 -10.30 -18.05
CA TRP A 52 2.60 -8.94 -17.60
C TRP A 52 2.40 -8.84 -16.07
N LEU A 53 2.23 -9.98 -15.37
CA LEU A 53 2.05 -10.05 -13.92
C LEU A 53 3.36 -9.67 -13.19
N GLU A 54 4.52 -10.01 -13.77
CA GLU A 54 5.85 -9.73 -13.20
C GLU A 54 6.13 -8.23 -12.98
N PRO A 55 6.04 -7.33 -13.99
CA PRO A 55 6.26 -5.91 -13.76
C PRO A 55 5.24 -5.29 -12.80
N TYR A 56 4.01 -5.84 -12.77
CA TYR A 56 2.95 -5.38 -11.87
C TYR A 56 3.25 -5.72 -10.39
N MET A 57 3.71 -6.94 -10.11
CA MET A 57 4.07 -7.40 -8.77
C MET A 57 5.38 -6.78 -8.26
N LEU A 58 6.36 -6.59 -9.14
CA LEU A 58 7.70 -6.12 -8.77
C LEU A 58 7.82 -4.61 -8.66
N LEU A 59 7.02 -3.85 -9.42
CA LEU A 59 7.12 -2.38 -9.44
C LEU A 59 5.82 -1.70 -9.04
N GLY A 60 4.67 -2.16 -9.52
CA GLY A 60 3.39 -1.52 -9.25
C GLY A 60 3.00 -1.53 -7.76
N TRP A 61 3.04 -2.70 -7.14
CA TRP A 61 2.65 -2.84 -5.73
C TRP A 61 3.56 -2.14 -4.74
N PRO A 62 4.91 -2.27 -4.82
CA PRO A 62 5.78 -1.53 -3.90
C PRO A 62 5.58 -0.01 -4.01
N LEU A 63 5.29 0.50 -5.21
CA LEU A 63 5.04 1.93 -5.41
C LEU A 63 3.77 2.41 -4.72
N VAL A 64 2.66 1.68 -4.87
CA VAL A 64 1.37 2.05 -4.25
C VAL A 64 1.46 1.94 -2.74
N ILE A 65 2.12 0.90 -2.21
CA ILE A 65 2.35 0.73 -0.77
C ILE A 65 3.22 1.88 -0.24
N ALA A 66 4.31 2.22 -0.92
CA ALA A 66 5.15 3.35 -0.56
C ALA A 66 4.37 4.68 -0.59
N ALA A 67 3.51 4.90 -1.59
CA ALA A 67 2.65 6.08 -1.67
C ALA A 67 1.66 6.15 -0.50
N THR A 68 1.13 5.02 -0.06
CA THR A 68 0.20 4.91 1.09
C THR A 68 0.86 5.33 2.40
N VAL A 69 2.17 5.17 2.53
CA VAL A 69 2.96 5.59 3.69
C VAL A 69 3.39 7.05 3.56
N LEU A 70 3.94 7.43 2.41
CA LEU A 70 4.59 8.73 2.22
C LEU A 70 3.60 9.88 2.01
N ALA A 71 2.55 9.70 1.21
CA ALA A 71 1.63 10.79 0.90
C ALA A 71 0.93 11.35 2.16
N PRO A 72 0.38 10.51 3.06
CA PRO A 72 -0.23 11.02 4.29
C PRO A 72 0.82 11.60 5.26
N ALA A 73 2.02 11.03 5.35
CA ALA A 73 3.10 11.56 6.18
C ALA A 73 3.51 12.98 5.74
N VAL A 74 3.64 13.20 4.44
CA VAL A 74 3.91 14.53 3.85
C VAL A 74 2.76 15.48 4.16
N MET A 75 1.50 15.03 4.04
CA MET A 75 0.33 15.85 4.40
C MET A 75 0.31 16.25 5.88
N LEU A 76 0.70 15.36 6.81
CA LEU A 76 0.86 15.68 8.23
C LEU A 76 1.95 16.73 8.45
N LEU A 77 3.09 16.60 7.77
CA LEU A 77 4.18 17.58 7.81
C LEU A 77 3.73 18.95 7.32
N TYR A 78 2.91 19.03 6.27
CA TYR A 78 2.32 20.28 5.77
C TYR A 78 1.08 20.74 6.54
N GLY A 79 0.67 20.04 7.59
CA GLY A 79 -0.38 20.48 8.50
C GLY A 79 -1.77 20.39 7.87
N ALA A 80 -1.93 19.49 6.89
CA ALA A 80 -3.20 19.23 6.25
C ALA A 80 -4.24 18.77 7.29
N PRO A 81 -5.54 19.04 7.05
CA PRO A 81 -6.60 18.59 7.95
C PRO A 81 -6.57 17.05 8.10
N LEU A 82 -6.66 16.57 9.35
CA LEU A 82 -6.61 15.15 9.69
C LEU A 82 -7.62 14.31 8.87
N GLY A 83 -8.83 14.82 8.67
CA GLY A 83 -9.84 14.15 7.85
C GLY A 83 -9.41 13.94 6.40
N ARG A 84 -8.67 14.89 5.81
CA ARG A 84 -8.16 14.77 4.43
C ARG A 84 -6.99 13.80 4.35
N THR A 85 -6.11 13.81 5.34
CA THR A 85 -5.00 12.86 5.47
C THR A 85 -5.52 11.43 5.58
N LEU A 86 -6.53 11.21 6.43
CA LEU A 86 -7.16 9.90 6.62
C LEU A 86 -7.90 9.44 5.36
N ALA A 87 -8.64 10.32 4.67
CA ALA A 87 -9.30 9.99 3.41
C ALA A 87 -8.28 9.60 2.32
N THR A 88 -7.14 10.30 2.26
CA THR A 88 -6.06 9.99 1.31
C THR A 88 -5.45 8.61 1.60
N PHE A 89 -5.18 8.32 2.89
CA PHE A 89 -4.73 7.00 3.30
C PHE A 89 -5.73 5.91 2.94
N ALA A 90 -7.01 6.10 3.27
CA ALA A 90 -8.06 5.12 2.98
C ALA A 90 -8.18 4.84 1.47
N GLY A 91 -8.10 5.88 0.63
CA GLY A 91 -8.12 5.72 -0.83
C GLY A 91 -6.91 4.94 -1.37
N LEU A 92 -5.71 5.23 -0.86
CA LEU A 92 -4.48 4.53 -1.26
C LEU A 92 -4.44 3.08 -0.75
N ALA A 93 -4.92 2.84 0.48
CA ALA A 93 -5.08 1.51 1.04
C ALA A 93 -6.10 0.68 0.26
N ALA A 94 -7.26 1.25 -0.06
CA ALA A 94 -8.27 0.59 -0.90
C ALA A 94 -7.71 0.26 -2.29
N THR A 95 -6.95 1.17 -2.90
CA THR A 95 -6.27 0.93 -4.16
C THR A 95 -5.31 -0.26 -4.06
N SER A 96 -4.51 -0.33 -2.99
CA SER A 96 -3.59 -1.45 -2.74
C SER A 96 -4.33 -2.78 -2.65
N VAL A 97 -5.45 -2.85 -1.92
CA VAL A 97 -6.28 -4.04 -1.80
C VAL A 97 -6.89 -4.44 -3.15
N CYS A 98 -7.44 -3.50 -3.91
CA CYS A 98 -7.99 -3.76 -5.24
C CYS A 98 -6.94 -4.34 -6.19
N TRP A 99 -5.70 -3.86 -6.12
CA TRP A 99 -4.60 -4.37 -6.95
C TRP A 99 -4.20 -5.81 -6.57
N ILE A 100 -4.16 -6.12 -5.27
CA ILE A 100 -3.90 -7.49 -4.78
C ILE A 100 -4.99 -8.44 -5.28
N LEU A 101 -6.26 -8.06 -5.13
CA LEU A 101 -7.39 -8.87 -5.57
C LEU A 101 -7.45 -9.03 -7.09
N ALA A 102 -7.15 -7.97 -7.86
CA ALA A 102 -7.18 -8.02 -9.32
C ALA A 102 -6.13 -9.00 -9.87
N GLY A 103 -4.90 -8.96 -9.36
CA GLY A 103 -3.87 -9.89 -9.80
C GLY A 103 -4.14 -11.33 -9.29
N TRP A 104 -4.71 -11.50 -8.10
CA TRP A 104 -5.15 -12.82 -7.63
C TRP A 104 -6.27 -13.42 -8.50
N LEU A 105 -7.30 -12.63 -8.82
CA LEU A 105 -8.43 -13.07 -9.65
C LEU A 105 -7.96 -13.54 -11.03
N VAL A 106 -6.99 -12.85 -11.62
CA VAL A 106 -6.38 -13.23 -12.91
C VAL A 106 -5.70 -14.59 -12.83
N LEU A 107 -4.99 -14.87 -11.73
CA LEU A 107 -4.39 -16.19 -11.51
C LEU A 107 -5.47 -17.25 -11.40
N VAL A 108 -6.51 -17.02 -10.58
CA VAL A 108 -7.60 -17.99 -10.39
C VAL A 108 -8.37 -18.28 -11.67
N ILE A 109 -8.71 -17.28 -12.49
CA ILE A 109 -9.47 -17.50 -13.74
C ILE A 109 -8.67 -18.31 -14.78
N ARG A 110 -7.34 -18.31 -14.71
CA ARG A 110 -6.47 -19.02 -15.65
C ARG A 110 -6.12 -20.45 -15.20
N HIS A 111 -6.58 -20.88 -14.03
CA HIS A 111 -6.46 -22.24 -13.50
C HIS A 111 -7.81 -22.96 -13.48
#